data_AF-A0A4Y2GUP4-F1
#
_entry.id   AF-A0A4Y2GUP4-F1
#
_cell.length_a   1.000
_cell.length_b   1.000
_cell.length_c   1.000
_cell.angle_alpha   90.00
_cell.angle_beta   90.00
_cell.angle_gamma   90.00
#
_symmetry.space_group_name_H-M   'P 1'
#
loop_
_entity.id
_entity.type
_entity.pdbx_description
1 polymer ?
#
loop_
_entity_poly.entity_id
_entity_poly.type
_entity_poly.pdbx_seq_one_letter_code
_entity_poly.pdbx_strand_id
1 'polypeptide(L)'
;MHCSTLKLGWLSSSIGADAPYKNLKLLHDLKNYCRQDSLVSNAALNAMERHLWHLTKECAVISLFSNRLSSSERQLIAQTLLRIPPPKEFASKRGHPTFPIFNHSTKLSSLIGPKFWFLFHTMGIGTDWLGKPLSEWDNDPNHQGAETYVRHARVENDLSERAVKLIRNFSTSVATDETQKQFLLQVVDYHRKQISNFKTETLNKLSWI
;
A
#
# COMPACT_ATOMS: atom_id res chain seq x y z
N MET A 1 4.16 8.36 22.21
CA MET A 1 2.85 7.93 21.64
C MET A 1 2.79 7.89 20.11
N HIS A 2 3.67 8.58 19.34
CA HIS A 2 3.51 8.71 17.87
C HIS A 2 4.12 7.58 17.00
N CYS A 3 5.23 6.96 17.41
CA CYS A 3 5.90 5.93 16.59
C CYS A 3 5.11 4.61 16.50
N SER A 4 4.35 4.27 17.55
CA SER A 4 3.54 3.05 17.60
C SER A 4 2.38 3.07 16.61
N THR A 5 1.78 4.25 16.37
CA THR A 5 0.65 4.45 15.44
C THR A 5 1.08 4.30 13.98
N LEU A 6 2.26 4.82 13.62
CA LEU A 6 2.85 4.69 12.28
C LEU A 6 3.12 3.22 11.91
N LYS A 7 3.64 2.46 12.89
CA LYS A 7 3.95 1.03 12.73
C LYS A 7 2.68 0.17 12.58
N LEU A 8 1.60 0.54 13.28
CA LEU A 8 0.32 -0.16 13.21
C LEU A 8 -0.39 0.09 11.87
N GLY A 9 -0.37 1.31 11.33
CA GLY A 9 -1.00 1.63 10.04
C GLY A 9 -0.42 0.82 8.86
N TRP A 10 0.89 0.60 8.87
CA TRP A 10 1.60 -0.19 7.86
C TRP A 10 1.31 -1.70 7.94
N LEU A 11 1.34 -2.26 9.16
CA LEU A 11 1.20 -3.70 9.39
C LEU A 11 -0.27 -4.16 9.46
N SER A 12 -1.24 -3.24 9.58
CA SER A 12 -2.66 -3.56 9.75
C SER A 12 -3.49 -3.48 8.47
N SER A 13 -2.85 -3.46 7.29
CA SER A 13 -3.58 -3.41 6.03
C SER A 13 -4.08 -4.78 5.55
N SER A 14 -4.60 -5.60 6.47
CA SER A 14 -5.15 -6.93 6.15
C SER A 14 -6.42 -6.88 5.30
N ILE A 15 -7.09 -5.72 5.25
CA ILE A 15 -8.28 -5.47 4.43
C ILE A 15 -7.86 -4.67 3.20
N GLY A 16 -8.07 -5.23 2.02
CA GLY A 16 -7.68 -4.59 0.76
C GLY A 16 -8.29 -3.22 0.54
N ALA A 17 -9.57 -3.07 0.90
CA ALA A 17 -10.28 -1.79 0.82
C ALA A 17 -9.58 -0.68 1.61
N ASP A 18 -9.00 -0.99 2.78
CA ASP A 18 -8.38 0.01 3.65
C ASP A 18 -6.98 0.42 3.18
N ALA A 19 -6.33 -0.38 2.34
CA ALA A 19 -4.92 -0.23 2.00
C ALA A 19 -4.58 1.13 1.38
N PRO A 20 -5.32 1.65 0.38
CA PRO A 20 -5.03 2.96 -0.18
C PRO A 20 -5.19 4.08 0.85
N TYR A 21 -6.23 4.01 1.69
CA TYR A 21 -6.46 5.01 2.73
C TYR A 21 -5.33 5.02 3.77
N LYS A 22 -4.98 3.85 4.30
CA LYS A 22 -3.92 3.72 5.31
C LYS A 22 -2.57 4.17 4.78
N ASN A 23 -2.23 3.78 3.54
CA ASN A 23 -0.97 4.17 2.92
C ASN A 23 -0.90 5.68 2.67
N LEU A 24 -1.98 6.29 2.15
CA LEU A 24 -2.00 7.73 1.92
C LEU A 24 -1.91 8.52 3.23
N LYS A 25 -2.64 8.08 4.25
CA LYS A 25 -2.60 8.69 5.59
C LYS A 25 -1.19 8.61 6.18
N LEU A 26 -0.55 7.44 6.11
CA LEU A 26 0.82 7.27 6.59
C LEU A 26 1.81 8.19 5.88
N LEU A 27 1.68 8.37 4.56
CA LEU A 27 2.53 9.31 3.81
C LEU A 27 2.33 10.76 4.27
N HIS A 28 1.08 11.19 4.52
CA HIS A 28 0.79 12.51 5.08
C HIS A 28 1.37 12.68 6.49
N ASP A 29 1.19 11.68 7.34
CA ASP A 29 1.71 11.68 8.71
C ASP A 29 3.25 11.77 8.71
N LEU A 30 3.93 11.04 7.83
CA LEU A 30 5.39 11.11 7.68
C LEU A 30 5.86 12.49 7.18
N LYS A 31 5.17 13.09 6.20
CA LYS A 31 5.48 14.46 5.75
C LYS A 31 5.31 15.48 6.87
N ASN A 32 4.27 15.36 7.68
CA ASN A 32 4.07 16.22 8.85
C ASN A 32 5.17 15.97 9.90
N TYR A 33 5.56 14.71 10.09
CA TYR A 33 6.61 14.30 11.02
C TYR A 33 8.00 14.83 10.67
N CYS A 34 8.23 15.20 9.41
CA CYS A 34 9.47 15.83 8.96
C CYS A 34 9.82 17.11 9.75
N ARG A 35 8.80 17.79 10.31
CA ARG A 35 9.00 18.96 11.18
C ARG A 35 9.64 18.62 12.53
N GLN A 36 9.53 17.37 12.98
CA GLN A 36 10.12 16.89 14.23
C GLN A 36 11.45 16.17 13.99
N ASP A 37 11.49 15.27 13.02
CA ASP A 37 12.70 14.53 12.66
C ASP A 37 12.74 14.28 11.16
N SER A 38 13.49 15.13 10.45
CA SER A 38 13.61 15.06 9.01
C SER A 38 14.43 13.85 8.55
N LEU A 39 15.40 13.38 9.34
CA LEU A 39 16.23 12.23 8.99
C LEU A 39 15.39 10.95 9.01
N VAL A 40 14.65 10.72 10.09
CA VAL A 40 13.77 9.56 10.22
C VAL A 40 12.60 9.64 9.25
N SER A 41 11.98 10.81 9.11
CA SER A 41 10.89 11.02 8.15
C SER A 41 11.32 10.74 6.71
N ASN A 42 12.46 11.29 6.27
CA ASN A 42 12.95 11.08 4.90
C ASN A 42 13.34 9.61 4.66
N ALA A 43 13.98 8.95 5.62
CA ALA A 43 14.28 7.52 5.52
C ALA A 43 13.00 6.68 5.38
N ALA A 44 11.97 6.99 6.17
CA ALA A 44 10.68 6.31 6.09
C ALA A 44 9.94 6.60 4.78
N LEU A 45 9.92 7.86 4.31
CA LEU A 45 9.33 8.24 3.02
C LEU A 45 10.01 7.51 1.85
N ASN A 46 11.35 7.48 1.81
CA ASN A 46 12.11 6.74 0.80
C ASN A 46 11.79 5.22 0.84
N ALA A 47 11.55 4.66 2.03
CA ALA A 47 11.13 3.27 2.13
C ALA A 47 9.71 3.07 1.56
N MET A 48 8.79 4.00 1.84
CA MET A 48 7.40 3.97 1.36
C MET A 48 7.27 4.11 -0.15
N GLU A 49 8.16 4.86 -0.81
CA GLU A 49 8.18 5.02 -2.28
C GLU A 49 8.27 3.68 -3.03
N ARG A 50 8.89 2.67 -2.40
CA ARG A 50 9.02 1.31 -2.97
C ARG A 50 7.75 0.47 -2.83
N HIS A 51 6.72 1.00 -2.19
CA HIS A 51 5.52 0.27 -1.80
C HIS A 51 4.23 1.07 -2.08
N LEU A 52 4.24 1.88 -3.13
CA LEU A 52 3.10 2.69 -3.56
C LEU A 52 2.05 1.89 -4.34
N TRP A 53 2.11 0.56 -4.34
CA TRP A 53 1.22 -0.30 -5.14
C TRP A 53 -0.27 -0.02 -4.88
N HIS A 54 -0.67 0.15 -3.62
CA HIS A 54 -2.05 0.47 -3.26
C HIS A 54 -2.48 1.90 -3.61
N LEU A 55 -1.54 2.79 -3.94
CA LEU A 55 -1.79 4.16 -4.37
C LEU A 55 -1.69 4.34 -5.89
N THR A 56 -1.44 3.26 -6.62
CA THR A 56 -1.54 3.26 -8.09
C THR A 56 -2.97 3.56 -8.53
N LYS A 57 -3.12 4.02 -9.78
CA LYS A 57 -4.43 4.38 -10.33
C LYS A 57 -5.39 3.19 -10.43
N GLU A 58 -4.81 2.00 -10.52
CA GLU A 58 -5.47 0.71 -10.57
C GLU A 58 -6.02 0.29 -9.20
N CYS A 59 -5.29 0.56 -8.12
CA CYS A 59 -5.65 0.09 -6.79
C CYS A 59 -6.37 1.14 -5.94
N ALA A 60 -6.15 2.44 -6.14
CA ALA A 60 -6.73 3.47 -5.27
C ALA A 60 -8.27 3.41 -5.21
N VAL A 61 -8.94 2.97 -6.29
CA VAL A 61 -10.40 2.81 -6.36
C VAL A 61 -10.97 1.88 -5.30
N ILE A 62 -10.21 0.87 -4.84
CA ILE A 62 -10.72 -0.14 -3.89
C ILE A 62 -11.02 0.48 -2.53
N SER A 63 -10.49 1.69 -2.28
CA SER A 63 -10.84 2.50 -1.12
C SER A 63 -12.30 2.91 -1.07
N LEU A 64 -13.04 2.87 -2.18
CA LEU A 64 -14.51 3.07 -2.20
C LEU A 64 -15.22 2.16 -1.19
N PHE A 65 -14.70 0.95 -0.98
CA PHE A 65 -15.25 -0.05 -0.09
C PHE A 65 -14.70 0.04 1.34
N SER A 66 -13.89 1.06 1.64
CA SER A 66 -13.34 1.27 2.99
C SER A 66 -14.31 2.03 3.86
N ASN A 67 -14.55 1.49 5.06
CA ASN A 67 -15.30 2.18 6.10
C ASN A 67 -14.57 3.41 6.67
N ARG A 68 -13.31 3.65 6.29
CA ARG A 68 -12.48 4.78 6.76
C ARG A 68 -12.73 6.07 5.99
N LEU A 69 -13.29 5.98 4.78
CA LEU A 69 -13.66 7.15 4.00
C LEU A 69 -14.95 7.76 4.52
N SER A 70 -14.95 9.08 4.64
CA SER A 70 -16.17 9.86 4.82
C SER A 70 -17.08 9.77 3.60
N SER A 71 -18.37 10.05 3.78
CA SER A 71 -19.35 10.03 2.69
C SER A 71 -18.96 10.98 1.55
N SER A 72 -18.43 12.16 1.87
CA SER A 72 -17.99 13.13 0.84
C SER A 72 -16.78 12.62 0.04
N GLU A 73 -15.83 11.95 0.68
CA GLU A 73 -14.68 11.34 0.00
C GLU A 73 -15.10 10.19 -0.92
N ARG A 74 -15.99 9.29 -0.45
CA ARG A 74 -16.51 8.19 -1.29
C ARG A 74 -17.25 8.73 -2.50
N GLN A 75 -18.11 9.73 -2.29
CA GLN A 75 -18.87 10.34 -3.37
C GLN A 75 -17.94 11.04 -4.37
N LEU A 76 -16.90 11.73 -3.90
CA LEU A 76 -15.93 12.38 -4.78
C LEU A 76 -15.15 11.36 -5.63
N ILE A 77 -14.76 10.22 -5.05
CA ILE A 77 -14.13 9.13 -5.80
C ILE A 77 -15.09 8.60 -6.87
N ALA A 78 -16.34 8.29 -6.52
CA ALA A 78 -17.35 7.79 -7.45
C ALA A 78 -17.64 8.77 -8.60
N GLN A 79 -17.78 10.06 -8.30
CA GLN A 79 -17.95 11.10 -9.32
C GLN A 79 -16.73 11.21 -10.22
N THR A 80 -15.52 11.11 -9.66
CA THR A 80 -14.28 11.11 -10.45
C THR A 80 -14.24 9.90 -11.38
N LEU A 81 -14.72 8.76 -10.88
CA LEU A 81 -14.86 7.52 -11.62
C LEU A 81 -15.76 7.68 -12.85
N LEU A 82 -16.96 8.21 -12.64
CA LEU A 82 -17.98 8.42 -13.67
C LEU A 82 -17.54 9.42 -14.75
N ARG A 83 -16.64 10.35 -14.43
CA ARG A 83 -16.07 11.29 -15.41
C ARG A 83 -15.05 10.65 -16.34
N ILE A 84 -14.53 9.47 -15.99
CA ILE A 84 -13.53 8.75 -16.77
C ILE A 84 -14.27 7.65 -17.55
N PRO A 85 -14.42 7.75 -18.88
CA PRO A 85 -15.14 6.73 -19.64
C PRO A 85 -14.46 5.35 -19.53
N PRO A 86 -15.24 4.25 -19.55
CA PRO A 86 -14.68 2.91 -19.67
C PRO A 86 -13.79 2.80 -20.93
N PRO A 87 -12.59 2.22 -20.83
CA PRO A 87 -11.77 1.98 -22.01
C PRO A 87 -12.48 0.96 -22.92
N LYS A 88 -12.40 1.17 -24.24
CA LYS A 88 -13.01 0.27 -25.24
C LYS A 88 -12.41 -1.13 -25.21
N GLU A 89 -11.13 -1.22 -24.88
CA GLU A 89 -10.38 -2.45 -24.73
C GLU A 89 -9.51 -2.37 -23.47
N PHE A 90 -9.45 -3.46 -22.72
CA PHE A 90 -8.51 -3.61 -21.62
C PHE A 90 -7.22 -4.20 -22.17
N ALA A 91 -6.10 -3.46 -22.01
CA ALA A 91 -4.80 -3.95 -22.45
C ALA A 91 -4.48 -5.30 -21.80
N SER A 92 -4.19 -6.31 -22.62
CA SER A 92 -3.90 -7.69 -22.19
C SER A 92 -2.57 -7.85 -21.44
N LYS A 93 -1.67 -6.87 -21.56
CA LYS A 93 -0.36 -6.89 -20.88
C LYS A 93 -0.44 -6.13 -19.55
N ARG A 94 -0.09 -6.82 -18.45
CA ARG A 94 0.23 -6.18 -17.17
C ARG A 94 1.47 -5.30 -17.37
N GLY A 95 1.28 -4.01 -17.60
CA GLY A 95 2.38 -3.04 -17.61
C GLY A 95 2.95 -2.83 -16.21
N HIS A 96 4.15 -2.26 -16.13
CA HIS A 96 4.68 -1.77 -14.85
C HIS A 96 3.73 -0.72 -14.26
N PRO A 97 3.45 -0.76 -12.94
CA PRO A 97 2.63 0.24 -12.29
C PRO A 97 3.28 1.62 -12.46
N THR A 98 2.48 2.63 -12.79
CA THR A 98 2.94 4.02 -12.71
C THR A 98 2.65 4.52 -11.30
N PHE A 99 3.68 4.75 -10.51
CA PHE A 99 3.50 5.30 -9.17
C PHE A 99 3.17 6.79 -9.22
N PRO A 100 2.23 7.26 -8.38
CA PRO A 100 1.88 8.67 -8.35
C PRO A 100 2.99 9.51 -7.72
N ILE A 101 3.10 10.76 -8.15
CA ILE A 101 3.90 11.76 -7.44
C ILE A 101 3.08 12.24 -6.25
N PHE A 102 3.52 11.88 -5.05
CA PHE A 102 2.83 12.24 -3.81
C PHE A 102 3.27 13.61 -3.29
N ASN A 103 2.29 14.41 -2.87
CA ASN A 103 2.48 15.69 -2.18
C ASN A 103 1.46 15.88 -1.04
N HIS A 104 1.63 16.93 -0.23
CA HIS A 104 0.79 17.22 0.94
C HIS A 104 -0.69 17.46 0.62
N SER A 105 -1.04 17.76 -0.64
CA SER A 105 -2.41 17.97 -1.09
C SER A 105 -3.04 16.74 -1.76
N THR A 106 -2.29 15.63 -1.87
CA THR A 106 -2.75 14.43 -2.57
C THR A 106 -3.94 13.82 -1.86
N LYS A 107 -5.04 13.65 -2.61
CA LYS A 107 -6.28 12.99 -2.17
C LYS A 107 -6.48 11.69 -2.92
N LEU A 108 -7.17 10.72 -2.34
CA LEU A 108 -7.47 9.46 -3.03
C LEU A 108 -8.23 9.66 -4.35
N SER A 109 -9.15 10.64 -4.40
CA SER A 109 -9.86 10.99 -5.63
C SER A 109 -8.93 11.44 -6.77
N SER A 110 -7.80 12.06 -6.47
CA SER A 110 -6.80 12.46 -7.48
C SER A 110 -6.00 11.28 -8.04
N LEU A 111 -6.06 10.12 -7.39
CA LEU A 111 -5.36 8.91 -7.77
C LEU A 111 -6.24 7.97 -8.62
N ILE A 112 -7.44 8.37 -9.02
CA ILE A 112 -8.35 7.51 -9.78
C ILE A 112 -8.00 7.53 -11.27
N GLY A 113 -7.97 6.38 -11.95
CA GLY A 113 -7.66 6.31 -13.39
C GLY A 113 -8.24 5.10 -14.14
N PRO A 114 -8.41 5.18 -15.46
CA PRO A 114 -9.33 4.36 -16.27
C PRO A 114 -9.13 2.84 -16.18
N LYS A 115 -7.96 2.38 -15.78
CA LYS A 115 -7.68 0.95 -15.59
C LYS A 115 -8.52 0.33 -14.47
N PHE A 116 -9.13 1.10 -13.57
CA PHE A 116 -10.04 0.54 -12.57
C PHE A 116 -11.26 -0.15 -13.20
N TRP A 117 -11.71 0.29 -14.39
CA TRP A 117 -12.86 -0.32 -15.06
C TRP A 117 -12.63 -1.81 -15.33
N PHE A 118 -11.35 -2.21 -15.44
CA PHE A 118 -10.95 -3.60 -15.58
C PHE A 118 -11.36 -4.44 -14.37
N LEU A 119 -11.35 -3.86 -13.17
CA LEU A 119 -11.75 -4.55 -11.94
C LEU A 119 -13.23 -4.94 -12.00
N PHE A 120 -14.11 -3.99 -12.30
CA PHE A 120 -15.55 -4.23 -12.42
C PHE A 120 -15.87 -5.18 -13.59
N HIS A 121 -15.18 -5.02 -14.72
CA HIS A 121 -15.29 -5.93 -15.85
C HIS A 121 -14.89 -7.37 -15.47
N THR A 122 -13.77 -7.54 -14.77
CA THR A 122 -13.25 -8.86 -14.34
C THR A 122 -14.17 -9.52 -13.31
N MET A 123 -14.78 -8.73 -12.42
CA MET A 123 -15.75 -9.24 -11.45
C MET A 123 -17.11 -9.58 -12.09
N GLY A 124 -17.38 -9.09 -13.31
CA GLY A 124 -18.70 -9.22 -13.95
C GLY A 124 -19.79 -8.40 -13.23
N ILE A 125 -19.41 -7.29 -12.59
CA ILE A 125 -20.31 -6.49 -11.74
C ILE A 125 -20.71 -5.20 -12.46
N GLY A 126 -22.02 -4.93 -12.49
CA GLY A 126 -22.56 -3.69 -13.06
C GLY A 126 -22.15 -2.46 -12.24
N THR A 127 -21.98 -1.31 -12.92
CA THR A 127 -21.43 -0.10 -12.29
C THR A 127 -22.45 1.03 -12.13
N ASP A 128 -23.72 0.77 -12.44
CA ASP A 128 -24.80 1.77 -12.40
C ASP A 128 -24.99 2.36 -10.98
N TRP A 129 -24.68 1.58 -9.95
CA TRP A 129 -24.73 2.01 -8.55
C TRP A 129 -23.81 3.19 -8.24
N LEU A 130 -22.72 3.38 -8.97
CA LEU A 130 -21.81 4.52 -8.79
C LEU A 130 -22.52 5.88 -8.98
N GLY A 131 -23.57 5.91 -9.80
CA GLY A 131 -24.38 7.09 -10.06
C GLY A 131 -25.49 7.33 -9.03
N LYS A 132 -25.79 6.33 -8.19
CA LYS A 132 -26.84 6.42 -7.17
C LYS A 132 -26.37 7.19 -5.93
N PRO A 133 -27.29 7.78 -5.15
CA PRO A 133 -26.98 8.29 -3.82
C PRO A 133 -26.34 7.21 -2.93
N LEU A 134 -25.38 7.61 -2.08
CA LEU A 134 -24.67 6.68 -1.19
C LEU A 134 -25.60 5.88 -0.27
N SER A 135 -26.75 6.46 0.12
CA SER A 135 -27.77 5.79 0.93
C SER A 135 -28.40 4.57 0.25
N GLU A 136 -28.31 4.48 -1.07
CA GLU A 136 -28.86 3.37 -1.85
C GLU A 136 -27.83 2.26 -2.13
N TRP A 137 -26.54 2.53 -1.92
CA TRP A 137 -25.47 1.59 -2.25
C TRP A 137 -25.54 0.30 -1.42
N ASP A 138 -25.85 0.43 -0.13
CA ASP A 138 -25.94 -0.73 0.78
C ASP A 138 -27.04 -1.71 0.37
N ASN A 139 -28.01 -1.28 -0.43
CA ASN A 139 -29.11 -2.10 -0.94
C ASN A 139 -28.90 -2.55 -2.40
N ASP A 140 -27.83 -2.10 -3.06
CA ASP A 140 -27.55 -2.45 -4.45
C ASP A 140 -26.75 -3.78 -4.53
N PRO A 141 -27.28 -4.83 -5.21
CA PRO A 141 -26.60 -6.12 -5.28
C PRO A 141 -25.22 -6.06 -5.94
N ASN A 142 -25.01 -5.17 -6.92
CA ASN A 142 -23.72 -5.01 -7.58
C ASN A 142 -22.70 -4.37 -6.63
N HIS A 143 -23.12 -3.35 -5.87
CA HIS A 143 -22.27 -2.75 -4.84
C HIS A 143 -21.88 -3.80 -3.77
N GLN A 144 -22.84 -4.54 -3.23
CA GLN A 144 -22.60 -5.59 -2.23
C GLN A 144 -21.66 -6.68 -2.75
N GLY A 145 -21.83 -7.11 -4.01
CA GLY A 145 -20.94 -8.07 -4.67
C GLY A 145 -19.51 -7.55 -4.79
N ALA A 146 -19.34 -6.29 -5.19
CA ALA A 146 -18.02 -5.68 -5.34
C ALA A 146 -17.34 -5.47 -4.00
N GLU A 147 -18.09 -5.00 -3.00
CA GLU A 147 -17.60 -4.85 -1.63
C GLU A 147 -17.13 -6.20 -1.08
N THR A 148 -17.95 -7.24 -1.23
CA THR A 148 -17.61 -8.60 -0.79
C THR A 148 -16.32 -9.06 -1.44
N TYR A 149 -16.19 -8.93 -2.77
CA TYR A 149 -14.97 -9.32 -3.48
C TYR A 149 -13.74 -8.58 -2.95
N VAL A 150 -13.80 -7.25 -2.84
CA VAL A 150 -12.65 -6.43 -2.45
C VAL A 150 -12.25 -6.65 -0.99
N ARG A 151 -13.21 -6.87 -0.10
CA ARG A 151 -12.94 -7.10 1.33
C ARG A 151 -12.38 -8.49 1.60
N HIS A 152 -12.78 -9.49 0.82
CA HIS A 152 -12.20 -10.84 0.88
C HIS A 152 -10.91 -10.98 0.07
N ALA A 153 -10.59 -10.01 -0.80
CA ALA A 153 -9.30 -9.95 -1.46
C ALA A 153 -8.21 -9.78 -0.39
N ARG A 154 -7.43 -10.83 -0.19
CA ARG A 154 -6.28 -10.84 0.72
C ARG A 154 -5.23 -9.90 0.13
N VAL A 155 -5.16 -8.69 0.68
CA VAL A 155 -4.14 -7.71 0.31
C VAL A 155 -2.97 -7.90 1.24
N GLU A 156 -2.22 -8.95 0.96
CA GLU A 156 -0.93 -9.12 1.56
C GLU A 156 0.08 -8.33 0.77
N ASN A 157 0.80 -7.48 1.46
CA ASN A 157 2.09 -7.05 0.98
C ASN A 157 2.99 -8.29 1.06
N ASP A 158 2.87 -9.15 0.04
CA ASP A 158 3.58 -10.42 -0.13
C ASP A 158 5.08 -10.24 0.17
N LEU A 159 5.63 -9.08 -0.20
CA LEU A 159 7.02 -8.71 0.11
C LEU A 159 7.28 -8.38 1.58
N SER A 160 6.42 -7.63 2.26
CA SER A 160 6.58 -7.37 3.70
C SER A 160 6.34 -8.61 4.54
N GLU A 161 5.34 -9.41 4.21
CA GLU A 161 5.11 -10.68 4.92
C GLU A 161 6.25 -11.67 4.66
N ARG A 162 6.71 -11.81 3.41
CA ARG A 162 7.89 -12.62 3.10
C ARG A 162 9.14 -12.09 3.76
N ALA A 163 9.35 -10.77 3.84
CA ALA A 163 10.51 -10.18 4.51
C ALA A 163 10.47 -10.40 6.03
N VAL A 164 9.31 -10.17 6.66
CA VAL A 164 9.13 -10.43 8.10
C VAL A 164 9.25 -11.93 8.39
N LYS A 165 8.68 -12.79 7.55
CA LYS A 165 8.81 -14.25 7.66
C LYS A 165 10.26 -14.70 7.44
N LEU A 166 10.98 -14.13 6.48
CA LEU A 166 12.39 -14.42 6.22
C LEU A 166 13.24 -13.99 7.42
N ILE A 167 13.05 -12.78 7.94
CA ILE A 167 13.76 -12.27 9.12
C ILE A 167 13.44 -13.13 10.34
N ARG A 168 12.17 -13.50 10.53
CA ARG A 168 11.74 -14.37 11.63
C ARG A 168 12.39 -15.73 11.53
N ASN A 169 12.28 -16.39 10.37
CA ASN A 169 12.87 -17.70 10.12
C ASN A 169 14.39 -17.68 10.31
N PHE A 170 15.07 -16.67 9.76
CA PHE A 170 16.51 -16.48 9.91
C PHE A 170 16.88 -16.28 11.38
N SER A 171 16.21 -15.33 12.05
CA SER A 171 16.43 -15.04 13.46
C SER A 171 16.21 -16.27 14.33
N THR A 172 15.16 -17.07 14.12
CA THR A 172 14.90 -18.28 14.89
C THR A 172 15.83 -19.44 14.52
N SER A 173 16.41 -19.44 13.32
CA SER A 173 17.40 -20.45 12.90
C SER A 173 18.80 -20.18 13.46
N VAL A 174 19.12 -18.92 13.75
CA VAL A 174 20.44 -18.47 14.21
C VAL A 174 20.48 -18.18 15.71
N ALA A 175 19.37 -17.71 16.28
CA ALA A 175 19.28 -17.29 17.68
C ALA A 175 18.02 -17.85 18.36
N THR A 176 18.19 -18.40 19.55
CA THR A 176 17.10 -19.00 20.34
C THR A 176 16.54 -18.08 21.42
N ASP A 177 17.30 -17.05 21.82
CA ASP A 177 16.91 -16.10 22.87
C ASP A 177 17.10 -14.64 22.45
N GLU A 178 16.53 -13.71 23.24
CA GLU A 178 16.50 -12.29 22.91
C GLU A 178 17.87 -11.61 22.98
N THR A 179 18.77 -12.09 23.85
CA THR A 179 20.14 -11.58 23.97
C THR A 179 20.93 -11.86 22.70
N GLN A 180 20.84 -13.10 22.20
CA GLN A 180 21.47 -13.49 20.93
C GLN A 180 20.91 -12.70 19.74
N LYS A 181 19.61 -12.44 19.69
CA LYS A 181 19.01 -11.59 18.66
C LYS A 181 19.56 -10.16 18.70
N GLN A 182 19.72 -9.59 19.88
CA GLN A 182 20.25 -8.24 20.02
C GLN A 182 21.70 -8.13 19.56
N PHE A 183 22.54 -9.13 19.87
CA PHE A 183 23.91 -9.22 19.34
C PHE A 183 23.92 -9.36 17.82
N LEU A 184 23.06 -10.22 17.26
CA LEU A 184 22.93 -10.39 15.81
C LEU A 184 22.56 -9.07 15.13
N LEU A 185 21.65 -8.28 15.70
CA LEU A 185 21.27 -6.97 15.16
C LEU A 185 22.46 -5.98 15.18
N GLN A 186 23.28 -5.99 16.23
CA GLN A 186 24.48 -5.14 16.30
C GLN A 186 25.52 -5.52 15.25
N VAL A 187 25.75 -6.81 15.04
CA VAL A 187 26.66 -7.32 14.00
C VAL A 187 26.16 -6.96 12.61
N VAL A 188 24.86 -7.15 12.34
CA VAL A 188 24.24 -6.75 11.07
C VAL A 188 24.38 -5.25 10.84
N ASP A 189 24.14 -4.41 11.84
CA ASP A 189 24.28 -2.96 11.73
C ASP A 189 25.74 -2.53 11.47
N TYR A 190 26.71 -3.16 12.15
CA TYR A 190 28.13 -2.97 11.89
C TYR A 190 28.49 -3.27 10.43
N HIS A 191 28.06 -4.41 9.89
CA HIS A 191 28.32 -4.76 8.49
C HIS A 191 27.58 -3.84 7.51
N ARG A 192 26.34 -3.44 7.81
CA ARG A 192 25.59 -2.48 6.96
C ARG A 192 26.32 -1.15 6.78
N LYS A 193 27.01 -0.68 7.82
CA LYS A 193 27.80 0.56 7.77
C LYS A 193 29.08 0.41 6.94
N GLN A 194 29.62 -0.81 6.87
CA GLN A 194 30.86 -1.13 6.15
C GLN A 194 30.61 -1.40 4.66
N ILE A 195 29.40 -1.83 4.28
CA ILE A 195 29.06 -2.21 2.91
C ILE A 195 28.41 -1.03 2.19
N SER A 196 29.08 -0.49 1.18
CA SER A 196 28.61 0.70 0.44
C SER A 196 27.32 0.47 -0.36
N ASN A 197 27.07 -0.74 -0.84
CA ASN A 197 25.81 -1.14 -1.50
C ASN A 197 25.64 -2.68 -1.53
N PHE A 198 24.39 -3.14 -1.66
CA PHE A 198 24.04 -4.57 -1.68
C PHE A 198 23.96 -5.16 -3.10
N LYS A 199 24.66 -4.59 -4.08
CA LYS A 199 24.72 -5.20 -5.42
C LYS A 199 25.52 -6.51 -5.33
N THR A 200 25.11 -7.50 -6.10
CA THR A 200 25.76 -8.83 -6.16
C THR A 200 27.27 -8.71 -6.39
N GLU A 201 27.70 -7.80 -7.26
CA GLU A 201 29.11 -7.53 -7.55
C GLU A 201 29.91 -7.00 -6.34
N THR A 202 29.29 -6.19 -5.50
CA THR A 202 29.92 -5.64 -4.28
C THR A 202 30.01 -6.70 -3.20
N LEU A 203 28.96 -7.53 -3.06
CA LEU A 203 28.91 -8.62 -2.09
C LEU A 203 29.90 -9.75 -2.44
N ASN A 204 30.04 -10.08 -3.72
CA ASN A 204 31.02 -11.08 -4.18
C ASN A 204 32.47 -10.65 -3.99
N LYS A 205 32.75 -9.36 -3.79
CA LYS A 205 34.10 -8.85 -3.45
C LYS A 205 34.39 -8.97 -1.96
N LEU A 206 33.36 -9.16 -1.12
CA LEU A 206 33.47 -9.31 0.33
C LEU A 206 33.57 -10.77 0.76
N SER A 207 33.40 -11.74 -0.15
CA SER A 207 33.59 -13.16 0.13
C SER A 207 35.07 -13.49 0.28
N TRP A 208 35.63 -13.14 1.44
CA TRP A 208 36.88 -13.67 1.99
C TRP A 208 36.60 -14.33 3.36
N ILE A 209 35.54 -15.14 3.40
CA ILE A 209 35.30 -16.18 4.39
C ILE A 209 34.80 -17.41 3.64
#